data_AF-A0A523IAD1-F1
#
_entry.id   AF-A0A523IAD1-F1
#
_cell.length_a   1.000
_cell.length_b   1.000
_cell.length_c   1.000
_cell.angle_alpha   90.00
_cell.angle_beta   90.00
_cell.angle_gamma   90.00
#
_symmetry.space_group_name_H-M   'P 1'
#
loop_
_entity.id
_entity.type
_entity.pdbx_description
1 polymer ?
#
loop_
_entity_poly.entity_id
_entity_poly.type
_entity_poly.pdbx_seq_one_letter_code
_entity_poly.pdbx_strand_id
1 'polypeptide(L)'
;MMEYKDSSLSRQSDLIARTRNKIQQELGILVDIFGAPGNNISEETLTALQKNRIKVWFFGKDDSRGGIVNLKNKLRFEFSDQKPDRFRQQRVYGSALVRKYFNGIRKIEREWLNMRIPDNCGFDELAERYHQLKNNNLVIGQIHPHQWSRKDLSGFVKFIQFIQNKEKRIILTAGKYVSMQYTSKIN
;
A
#
# COMPACT_ATOMS: atom_id res chain seq x y z
N MET A 1 -17.41 10.84 5.85
CA MET A 1 -16.84 11.46 4.63
C MET A 1 -15.41 10.96 4.52
N MET A 2 -15.04 10.28 3.44
CA MET A 2 -13.64 9.91 3.21
C MET A 2 -12.95 11.07 2.49
N GLU A 3 -11.64 11.25 2.71
CA GLU A 3 -10.91 12.43 2.24
C GLU A 3 -10.90 12.58 0.70
N TYR A 4 -10.85 11.45 -0.01
CA TYR A 4 -10.84 11.41 -1.48
C TYR A 4 -12.14 10.84 -2.04
N LYS A 5 -12.47 9.59 -1.68
CA LYS A 5 -13.75 8.98 -2.03
C LYS A 5 -14.91 9.80 -1.46
N ASP A 6 -15.81 10.27 -2.32
CA ASP A 6 -16.96 11.14 -2.02
C ASP A 6 -16.65 12.64 -1.93
N SER A 7 -15.43 13.08 -2.25
CA SER A 7 -15.08 14.51 -2.35
C SER A 7 -15.06 15.01 -3.79
N SER A 8 -15.31 16.30 -4.01
CA SER A 8 -15.36 16.88 -5.36
C SER A 8 -14.00 16.88 -6.05
N LEU A 9 -13.99 16.82 -7.39
CA LEU A 9 -12.76 16.94 -8.20
C LEU A 9 -11.92 18.18 -7.82
N SER A 10 -12.58 19.32 -7.60
CA SER A 10 -11.91 20.56 -7.18
C SER A 10 -11.19 20.37 -5.85
N ARG A 11 -11.88 19.76 -4.87
CA ARG A 11 -11.30 19.49 -3.55
C ARG A 11 -10.11 18.51 -3.62
N GLN A 12 -10.25 17.42 -4.36
CA GLN A 12 -9.16 16.45 -4.54
C GLN A 12 -7.95 17.10 -5.21
N SER A 13 -8.18 17.94 -6.23
CA SER A 13 -7.12 18.65 -6.94
C SER A 13 -6.39 19.64 -6.05
N ASP A 14 -7.12 20.42 -5.24
CA ASP A 14 -6.56 21.35 -4.25
C ASP A 14 -5.70 20.62 -3.21
N LEU A 15 -6.19 19.51 -2.65
CA LEU A 15 -5.45 18.73 -1.65
C LEU A 15 -4.12 18.19 -2.19
N ILE A 16 -4.13 17.66 -3.43
CA ILE A 16 -2.91 17.18 -4.09
C ILE A 16 -1.94 18.35 -4.31
N ALA A 17 -2.42 19.48 -4.85
CA ALA A 17 -1.58 20.64 -5.13
C ALA A 17 -0.94 21.21 -3.86
N ARG A 18 -1.74 21.38 -2.80
CA ARG A 18 -1.27 21.90 -1.50
C ARG A 18 -0.23 20.98 -0.86
N THR A 19 -0.46 19.67 -0.90
CA THR A 19 0.49 18.69 -0.36
C THR A 19 1.81 18.73 -1.10
N ARG A 20 1.78 18.75 -2.44
CA ARG A 20 2.98 18.87 -3.27
C ARG A 20 3.74 20.17 -2.99
N ASN A 21 3.04 21.29 -2.93
CA ASN A 21 3.65 22.59 -2.64
C ASN A 21 4.31 22.60 -1.26
N LYS A 22 3.63 22.04 -0.24
CA LYS A 22 4.19 21.93 1.10
C LYS A 22 5.45 21.07 1.13
N ILE A 23 5.44 19.90 0.49
CA ILE A 23 6.63 19.04 0.44
C ILE A 23 7.78 19.72 -0.32
N GLN A 24 7.50 20.40 -1.43
CA GLN A 24 8.50 21.14 -2.18
C GLN A 24 9.11 22.28 -1.35
N GLN A 25 8.29 23.01 -0.58
CA GLN A 25 8.74 24.10 0.28
C GLN A 25 9.61 23.60 1.44
N GLU A 26 9.20 22.52 2.10
CA GLU A 26 9.88 22.01 3.29
C GLU A 26 11.12 21.18 2.97
N LEU A 27 11.07 20.39 1.89
CA LEU A 27 12.10 19.40 1.58
C LEU A 27 12.86 19.69 0.28
N GLY A 28 12.42 20.65 -0.53
CA GLY A 28 12.98 20.88 -1.86
C GLY A 28 12.65 19.78 -2.88
N ILE A 29 11.74 18.86 -2.54
CA ILE A 29 11.42 17.68 -3.35
C ILE A 29 10.12 17.90 -4.13
N LEU A 30 10.20 17.71 -5.44
CA LEU A 30 9.01 17.66 -6.29
C LEU A 30 8.44 16.25 -6.26
N VAL A 31 7.30 16.08 -5.60
CA VAL A 31 6.63 14.78 -5.46
C VAL A 31 5.67 14.56 -6.63
N ASP A 32 5.97 13.61 -7.51
CA ASP A 32 5.12 13.18 -8.62
C ASP A 32 4.51 11.78 -8.41
N ILE A 33 4.44 11.36 -7.15
CA ILE A 33 3.87 10.10 -6.71
C ILE A 33 2.63 10.33 -5.83
N PHE A 34 1.68 9.40 -5.85
CA PHE A 34 0.46 9.47 -5.04
C PHE A 34 0.06 8.11 -4.50
N GLY A 35 -0.44 8.07 -3.26
CA GLY A 35 -1.14 6.90 -2.71
C GLY A 35 -2.37 7.39 -1.95
N ALA A 36 -3.55 6.87 -2.30
CA ALA A 36 -4.78 7.35 -1.69
C ALA A 36 -4.89 6.88 -0.23
N PRO A 37 -5.28 7.75 0.72
CA PRO A 37 -5.58 7.35 2.09
C PRO A 37 -6.61 6.21 2.13
N GLY A 38 -6.23 5.10 2.79
CA GLY A 38 -7.06 3.89 2.86
C GLY A 38 -7.37 3.23 1.52
N ASN A 39 -6.61 3.54 0.46
CA ASN A 39 -6.88 3.13 -0.93
C ASN A 39 -8.30 3.50 -1.40
N ASN A 40 -8.88 4.56 -0.81
CA ASN A 40 -10.24 5.01 -1.09
C ASN A 40 -10.23 6.03 -2.24
N ILE A 41 -10.52 5.53 -3.44
CA ILE A 41 -10.47 6.30 -4.69
C ILE A 41 -11.83 6.38 -5.38
N SER A 42 -12.01 7.41 -6.22
CA SER A 42 -13.14 7.59 -7.13
C SER A 42 -12.64 7.90 -8.56
N GLU A 43 -13.56 8.04 -9.52
CA GLU A 43 -13.19 8.44 -10.89
C GLU A 43 -12.57 9.85 -10.91
N GLU A 44 -13.06 10.74 -10.05
CA GLU A 44 -12.52 12.09 -9.85
C GLU A 44 -11.07 12.05 -9.37
N THR A 45 -10.65 11.00 -8.64
CA THR A 45 -9.27 10.85 -8.19
C THR A 45 -8.33 10.78 -9.37
N LEU A 46 -8.62 9.98 -10.39
CA LEU A 46 -7.75 9.89 -11.57
C LEU A 46 -7.66 11.25 -12.29
N THR A 47 -8.79 11.93 -12.48
CA THR A 47 -8.79 13.26 -13.12
C THR A 47 -7.99 14.28 -12.30
N ALA A 48 -8.08 14.24 -10.96
CA ALA A 48 -7.31 15.11 -10.08
C ALA A 48 -5.81 14.86 -10.19
N LEU A 49 -5.38 13.60 -10.30
CA LEU A 49 -3.98 13.22 -10.48
C LEU A 49 -3.40 13.70 -11.81
N GLN A 50 -4.17 13.57 -12.89
CA GLN A 50 -3.79 14.08 -14.21
C GLN A 50 -3.63 15.60 -14.20
N LYS A 51 -4.59 16.34 -13.63
CA LYS A 51 -4.51 17.80 -13.47
C LYS A 51 -3.28 18.25 -12.70
N ASN A 52 -2.87 17.46 -11.70
CA ASN A 52 -1.71 17.72 -10.86
C ASN A 52 -0.39 17.13 -11.38
N ARG A 53 -0.38 16.59 -12.60
CA ARG A 53 0.82 16.00 -13.23
C ARG A 53 1.50 14.95 -12.34
N ILE A 54 0.70 14.14 -11.65
CA ILE A 54 1.18 12.95 -10.96
C ILE A 54 1.52 11.91 -12.01
N LYS A 55 2.69 11.27 -11.89
CA LYS A 55 3.18 10.27 -12.85
C LYS A 55 3.01 8.85 -12.33
N VAL A 56 3.10 8.68 -11.02
CA VAL A 56 2.99 7.36 -10.39
C VAL A 56 1.90 7.41 -9.35
N TRP A 57 1.03 6.43 -9.36
CA TRP A 57 0.11 6.21 -8.26
C TRP A 57 0.20 4.76 -7.78
N PHE A 58 0.10 4.60 -6.47
CA PHE A 58 0.13 3.31 -5.83
C PHE A 58 -1.29 2.85 -5.54
N PHE A 59 -1.53 1.57 -5.82
CA PHE A 59 -2.74 0.85 -5.38
C PHE A 59 -4.04 1.43 -5.95
N GLY A 60 -3.95 2.06 -7.13
CA GLY A 60 -5.08 2.63 -7.88
C GLY A 60 -5.87 1.58 -8.67
N LYS A 61 -6.86 2.02 -9.46
CA LYS A 61 -7.55 1.17 -10.45
C LYS A 61 -6.63 0.87 -11.64
N ASP A 62 -6.85 -0.26 -12.30
CA ASP A 62 -6.14 -0.63 -13.53
C ASP A 62 -6.64 0.15 -14.74
N ASP A 63 -6.44 1.45 -14.73
CA ASP A 63 -6.71 2.28 -15.89
C ASP A 63 -5.52 3.20 -16.12
N SER A 64 -4.46 2.64 -16.71
CA SER A 64 -3.25 3.39 -17.11
C SER A 64 -3.56 4.36 -18.26
N ARG A 65 -4.45 5.32 -18.05
CA ARG A 65 -4.84 6.38 -18.97
C ARG A 65 -4.07 7.65 -18.61
N GLY A 66 -3.62 8.38 -19.63
CA GLY A 66 -2.96 9.68 -19.43
C GLY A 66 -1.54 9.62 -18.85
N GLY A 67 -0.80 8.52 -19.08
CA GLY A 67 0.62 8.43 -18.72
C GLY A 67 0.92 8.14 -17.24
N ILE A 68 -0.10 7.83 -16.44
CA ILE A 68 0.06 7.48 -15.02
C ILE A 68 0.38 5.99 -14.90
N VAL A 69 1.48 5.65 -14.23
CA VAL A 69 1.89 4.28 -13.92
C VAL A 69 1.24 3.83 -12.62
N ASN A 70 0.33 2.83 -12.70
CA ASN A 70 -0.22 2.17 -11.51
C ASN A 70 0.73 1.09 -10.99
N LEU A 71 1.25 1.29 -9.79
CA LEU A 71 2.02 0.30 -9.07
C LEU A 71 1.10 -0.43 -8.09
N LYS A 72 0.61 -1.58 -8.52
CA LYS A 72 -0.22 -2.47 -7.68
C LYS A 72 0.55 -2.98 -6.47
N ASN A 73 -0.17 -3.15 -5.38
CA ASN A 73 0.36 -3.78 -4.18
C ASN A 73 0.59 -5.26 -4.45
N LYS A 74 1.80 -5.73 -4.16
CA LYS A 74 2.14 -7.15 -4.23
C LYS A 74 2.50 -7.71 -2.86
N LEU A 75 2.82 -6.87 -1.88
CA LEU A 75 3.22 -7.29 -0.54
C LEU A 75 2.79 -6.26 0.52
N ARG A 76 1.87 -6.64 1.40
CA ARG A 76 1.44 -5.80 2.51
C ARG A 76 2.27 -6.08 3.76
N PHE A 77 3.34 -5.33 4.00
CA PHE A 77 4.28 -5.62 5.10
C PHE A 77 3.67 -5.63 6.50
N GLU A 78 2.50 -5.03 6.70
CA GLU A 78 1.92 -4.79 8.03
C GLU A 78 0.60 -5.50 8.27
N PHE A 79 0.00 -5.99 7.19
CA PHE A 79 -1.26 -6.70 7.21
C PHE A 79 -0.97 -8.10 6.70
N SER A 80 -1.07 -9.08 7.58
CA SER A 80 -1.03 -10.47 7.16
C SER A 80 -2.26 -10.77 6.31
N ASP A 81 -2.03 -11.34 5.14
CA ASP A 81 -3.07 -11.95 4.32
C ASP A 81 -3.48 -13.34 4.87
N GLN A 82 -2.70 -13.88 5.82
CA GLN A 82 -3.11 -15.01 6.63
C GLN A 82 -4.25 -14.52 7.52
N LYS A 83 -5.47 -14.98 7.21
CA LYS A 83 -6.62 -14.88 8.11
C LYS A 83 -6.10 -15.19 9.51
N PRO A 84 -6.29 -14.31 10.51
CA PRO A 84 -5.79 -14.58 11.84
C PRO A 84 -6.31 -15.95 12.28
N ASP A 85 -5.39 -16.90 12.46
CA ASP A 85 -5.72 -18.25 12.91
C ASP A 85 -6.33 -18.24 14.34
N ARG A 86 -6.34 -17.06 14.98
CA ARG A 86 -7.12 -16.76 16.18
C ARG A 86 -8.62 -17.07 16.03
N PHE A 87 -9.18 -17.11 14.81
CA PHE A 87 -10.56 -17.55 14.58
C PHE A 87 -10.73 -19.06 14.37
N ARG A 88 -9.66 -19.83 14.12
CA ARG A 88 -9.74 -21.30 14.17
C ARG A 88 -9.78 -21.83 15.59
N GLN A 89 -9.11 -21.18 16.54
CA GLN A 89 -9.19 -21.59 17.95
C GLN A 89 -10.58 -21.35 18.56
N GLN A 90 -11.36 -20.37 18.07
CA GLN A 90 -12.75 -20.19 18.50
C GLN A 90 -13.76 -21.11 17.80
N ARG A 91 -13.40 -21.80 16.71
CA ARG A 91 -14.30 -22.75 16.04
C ARG A 91 -14.48 -24.08 16.80
N VAL A 92 -13.76 -24.29 17.89
CA VAL A 92 -13.89 -25.49 18.74
C VAL A 92 -15.08 -25.38 19.71
N TYR A 93 -15.68 -24.20 19.90
CA TYR A 93 -16.91 -24.04 20.68
C TYR A 93 -18.08 -23.66 19.78
N GLY A 94 -18.75 -24.68 19.25
CA GLY A 94 -19.92 -24.54 18.40
C GLY A 94 -21.14 -23.97 19.13
N SER A 95 -21.84 -23.04 18.49
CA SER A 95 -23.28 -22.88 18.68
C SER A 95 -23.91 -22.22 17.44
N ALA A 96 -25.15 -22.62 17.14
CA ALA A 96 -25.94 -22.11 16.01
C ALA A 96 -26.21 -20.59 16.07
N LEU A 97 -25.94 -19.93 17.20
CA LEU A 97 -26.08 -18.48 17.38
C LEU A 97 -25.12 -17.67 16.50
N VAL A 98 -23.94 -18.21 16.17
CA VAL A 98 -22.92 -17.45 15.43
C VAL A 98 -23.37 -17.15 14.00
N ARG A 99 -24.14 -18.05 13.35
CA ARG A 99 -24.64 -17.85 11.97
C ARG A 99 -25.58 -16.65 11.82
N LYS A 100 -26.34 -16.28 12.85
CA LYS A 100 -27.28 -15.14 12.79
C LYS A 100 -26.55 -13.78 12.86
N TYR A 101 -25.36 -13.74 13.46
CA TYR A 101 -24.51 -12.54 13.54
C TYR A 101 -23.65 -12.31 12.29
N PHE A 102 -23.50 -13.30 11.41
CA PHE A 102 -22.64 -13.21 10.22
C PHE A 102 -23.10 -12.16 9.18
N ASN A 103 -24.39 -11.78 9.14
CA ASN A 103 -24.86 -10.71 8.25
C ASN A 103 -24.40 -9.31 8.70
N GLY A 104 -24.01 -9.13 9.97
CA GLY A 104 -23.39 -7.89 10.47
C GLY A 104 -21.88 -7.79 10.22
N ILE A 105 -21.23 -8.89 9.81
CA ILE A 105 -19.76 -9.00 9.74
C ILE A 105 -19.17 -8.24 8.53
N ARG A 106 -19.95 -7.92 7.49
CA ARG A 106 -19.43 -7.09 6.36
C ARG A 106 -19.02 -5.68 6.79
N LYS A 107 -19.61 -5.14 7.87
CA LYS A 107 -19.24 -3.84 8.42
C LYS A 107 -17.95 -3.96 9.25
N ILE A 108 -17.84 -5.05 10.01
CA ILE A 108 -16.69 -5.39 10.85
C ILE A 108 -15.46 -5.68 9.96
N GLU A 109 -15.58 -6.49 8.91
CA GLU A 109 -14.49 -6.77 7.94
C GLU A 109 -13.83 -5.51 7.36
N ARG A 110 -14.58 -4.41 7.22
CA ARG A 110 -14.03 -3.12 6.76
C ARG A 110 -13.25 -2.37 7.83
N GLU A 111 -13.60 -2.53 9.10
CA GLU A 111 -12.83 -1.97 10.23
C GLU A 111 -11.52 -2.75 10.44
N TRP A 112 -11.51 -4.06 10.17
CA TRP A 112 -10.28 -4.88 10.24
C TRP A 112 -9.31 -4.66 9.09
N LEU A 113 -9.74 -4.11 7.94
CA LEU A 113 -8.88 -3.86 6.78
C LEU A 113 -7.74 -2.86 7.06
N ASN A 114 -7.77 -2.16 8.20
CA ASN A 114 -6.74 -1.23 8.66
C ASN A 114 -6.22 -1.54 10.08
N MET A 115 -6.60 -2.67 10.68
CA MET A 115 -6.05 -3.07 11.98
C MET A 115 -4.71 -3.76 11.78
N ARG A 116 -3.63 -3.04 12.11
CA ARG A 116 -2.27 -3.57 12.17
C ARG A 116 -2.25 -4.81 13.06
N ILE A 117 -1.64 -5.88 12.57
CA ILE A 117 -1.38 -7.07 13.40
C ILE A 117 -0.04 -6.81 14.12
N PRO A 118 0.01 -6.81 15.46
CA PRO A 118 1.27 -6.69 16.19
C PRO A 118 2.24 -7.81 15.80
N ASP A 119 3.53 -7.50 15.71
CA ASP A 119 4.60 -8.42 15.30
C ASP A 119 4.57 -8.89 13.83
N ASN A 120 3.66 -8.35 13.01
CA ASN A 120 3.50 -8.75 11.60
C ASN A 120 4.60 -8.25 10.66
N CYS A 121 5.61 -7.54 11.20
CA CYS A 121 6.80 -7.11 10.48
C CYS A 121 8.04 -7.92 10.90
N GLY A 122 7.83 -9.08 11.52
CA GLY A 122 8.90 -10.03 11.85
C GLY A 122 9.62 -10.51 10.59
N PHE A 123 10.95 -10.68 10.69
CA PHE A 123 11.78 -11.09 9.58
C PHE A 123 11.29 -12.39 8.91
N ASP A 124 11.02 -13.43 9.71
CA ASP A 124 10.68 -14.76 9.19
C ASP A 124 9.37 -14.73 8.41
N GLU A 125 8.34 -14.06 8.94
CA GLU A 125 7.05 -13.90 8.26
C GLU A 125 7.21 -13.13 6.93
N LEU A 126 7.96 -12.02 6.95
CA LEU A 126 8.17 -11.23 5.74
C LEU A 126 8.95 -11.99 4.67
N ALA A 127 9.97 -12.76 5.07
CA ALA A 127 10.74 -13.61 4.18
C ALA A 127 9.86 -14.71 3.55
N GLU A 128 9.04 -15.39 4.36
CA GLU A 128 8.10 -16.41 3.89
C GLU A 128 7.12 -15.84 2.86
N ARG A 129 6.47 -14.71 3.18
CA ARG A 129 5.51 -14.05 2.29
C ARG A 129 6.15 -13.58 0.98
N TYR A 130 7.39 -13.10 1.05
CA TYR A 130 8.15 -12.72 -0.15
C TYR A 130 8.42 -13.93 -1.06
N HIS A 131 8.77 -15.10 -0.51
CA HIS A 131 9.00 -16.31 -1.31
C HIS A 131 7.73 -16.90 -1.92
N GLN A 132 6.56 -16.61 -1.36
CA GLN A 132 5.26 -17.02 -1.93
C GLN A 132 4.81 -16.17 -3.13
N LEU A 133 5.54 -15.10 -3.48
CA LEU A 133 5.19 -14.24 -4.61
C LEU A 133 5.39 -14.96 -5.96
N LYS A 134 4.29 -15.20 -6.69
CA LYS A 134 4.30 -15.87 -8.02
C LYS A 134 5.08 -15.10 -9.10
N ASN A 135 5.21 -13.77 -8.98
CA ASN A 135 6.01 -12.93 -9.89
C ASN A 135 6.75 -11.87 -9.08
N ASN A 136 8.06 -12.05 -8.97
CA ASN A 136 8.94 -11.25 -8.13
C ASN A 136 9.85 -10.30 -8.93
N ASN A 137 9.60 -10.08 -10.23
CA ASN A 137 10.40 -9.14 -11.06
C ASN A 137 10.31 -7.70 -10.54
N LEU A 138 9.16 -7.32 -10.01
CA LEU A 138 8.92 -6.07 -9.31
C LEU A 138 8.05 -6.38 -8.11
N VAL A 139 8.55 -6.07 -6.91
CA VAL A 139 7.79 -6.17 -5.67
C VAL A 139 7.52 -4.76 -5.17
N ILE A 140 6.25 -4.41 -5.07
CA ILE A 140 5.78 -3.17 -4.47
C ILE A 140 5.12 -3.54 -3.17
N GLY A 141 5.58 -2.96 -2.07
CA GLY A 141 4.94 -3.16 -0.79
C GLY A 141 4.66 -1.88 -0.04
N GLN A 142 3.66 -1.96 0.81
CA GLN A 142 3.15 -0.85 1.60
C GLN A 142 3.60 -0.98 3.05
N ILE A 143 4.11 0.12 3.61
CA ILE A 143 4.49 0.28 5.01
C ILE A 143 3.88 1.57 5.56
N HIS A 144 3.70 1.63 6.87
CA HIS A 144 3.26 2.72 7.73
C HIS A 144 4.16 2.77 8.99
N PRO A 145 5.42 3.22 8.85
CA PRO A 145 6.42 3.17 9.93
C PRO A 145 6.04 3.94 11.20
N HIS A 146 5.14 4.91 11.10
CA HIS A 146 4.63 5.67 12.26
C HIS A 146 3.94 4.77 13.30
N GLN A 147 3.52 3.57 12.91
CA GLN A 147 2.87 2.61 13.82
C GLN A 147 3.83 1.57 14.37
N TRP A 148 5.11 1.59 13.99
CA TRP A 148 6.05 0.51 14.31
C TRP A 148 6.60 0.61 15.74
N SER A 149 6.69 -0.54 16.40
CA SER A 149 7.56 -0.68 17.56
C SER A 149 9.02 -0.83 17.12
N ARG A 150 9.95 -0.76 18.09
CA ARG A 150 11.36 -1.06 17.82
C ARG A 150 11.57 -2.48 17.27
N LYS A 151 10.75 -3.45 17.69
CA LYS A 151 10.82 -4.84 17.22
C LYS A 151 10.42 -4.94 15.75
N ASP A 152 9.36 -4.24 15.35
CA ASP A 152 8.90 -4.20 13.95
C ASP A 152 9.96 -3.57 13.05
N LEU A 153 10.52 -2.44 13.46
CA LEU A 153 11.61 -1.79 12.73
C LEU A 153 12.81 -2.72 12.60
N SER A 154 13.20 -3.41 13.69
CA SER A 154 14.30 -4.37 13.63
C SER A 154 14.02 -5.55 12.69
N GLY A 155 12.79 -6.07 12.67
CA GLY A 155 12.38 -7.15 11.77
C GLY A 155 12.43 -6.70 10.31
N PHE A 156 11.90 -5.51 10.03
CA PHE A 156 11.94 -4.92 8.69
C PHE A 156 13.36 -4.66 8.21
N VAL A 157 14.26 -4.15 9.06
CA VAL A 157 15.68 -3.94 8.70
C VAL A 157 16.35 -5.26 8.33
N LYS A 158 16.14 -6.33 9.12
CA LYS A 158 16.65 -7.67 8.79
C LYS A 158 16.11 -8.18 7.45
N PHE A 159 14.82 -7.94 7.19
CA PHE A 159 14.22 -8.30 5.92
C PHE A 159 14.84 -7.54 4.75
N ILE A 160 15.04 -6.23 4.87
CA ILE A 160 15.69 -5.41 3.84
C ILE A 160 17.12 -5.89 3.56
N GLN A 161 17.90 -6.21 4.60
CA GLN A 161 19.24 -6.78 4.46
C GLN A 161 19.21 -8.14 3.76
N PHE A 162 18.26 -9.01 4.08
CA PHE A 162 18.06 -10.28 3.40
C PHE A 162 17.75 -10.08 1.90
N ILE A 163 16.86 -9.15 1.58
CA ILE A 163 16.47 -8.81 0.20
C ILE A 163 17.68 -8.30 -0.61
N GLN A 164 18.51 -7.45 -0.03
CA GLN A 164 19.68 -6.89 -0.72
C GLN A 164 20.84 -7.91 -0.82
N ASN A 165 21.16 -8.58 0.28
CA ASN A 165 22.39 -9.36 0.38
C ASN A 165 22.22 -10.80 -0.10
N LYS A 166 21.06 -11.41 0.16
CA LYS A 166 20.78 -12.82 -0.17
C LYS A 166 19.98 -12.94 -1.45
N GLU A 167 18.88 -12.19 -1.58
CA GLU A 167 18.04 -12.19 -2.80
C GLU A 167 18.60 -11.30 -3.93
N LYS A 168 19.69 -10.56 -3.66
CA LYS A 168 20.38 -9.68 -4.62
C LYS A 168 19.44 -8.69 -5.33
N ARG A 169 18.41 -8.22 -4.64
CA ARG A 169 17.46 -7.25 -5.17
C ARG A 169 17.95 -5.82 -5.03
N ILE A 170 17.55 -4.99 -5.99
CA ILE A 170 17.76 -3.55 -5.94
C ILE A 170 16.50 -2.90 -5.37
N ILE A 171 16.66 -2.03 -4.38
CA ILE A 171 15.58 -1.23 -3.81
C ILE A 171 15.57 0.13 -4.51
N LEU A 172 14.42 0.50 -5.06
CA LEU A 172 14.24 1.73 -5.82
C LEU A 172 13.09 2.55 -5.21
N THR A 173 13.20 3.87 -5.29
CA THR A 173 12.02 4.73 -5.17
C THR A 173 11.15 4.57 -6.42
N ALA A 174 9.84 4.80 -6.29
CA ALA A 174 8.95 4.73 -7.44
C ALA A 174 9.34 5.69 -8.57
N GLY A 175 9.76 6.92 -8.22
CA GLY A 175 10.25 7.88 -9.20
C GLY A 175 11.43 7.33 -10.02
N LYS A 176 12.40 6.70 -9.35
CA LYS A 176 13.56 6.07 -10.03
C LYS A 176 13.16 4.87 -10.88
N TYR A 177 12.25 4.02 -10.39
CA TYR A 177 11.72 2.91 -11.18
C TYR A 177 11.07 3.42 -12.47
N VAL A 178 10.21 4.42 -12.37
CA VAL A 178 9.49 4.97 -13.51
C VAL A 178 10.44 5.69 -14.49
N SER A 179 11.43 6.45 -14.01
CA SER A 179 12.43 7.07 -14.90
C SER A 179 13.19 6.01 -15.71
N MET A 180 13.57 4.89 -15.08
CA MET A 180 14.27 3.79 -15.77
C MET A 180 13.42 3.17 -16.89
N GLN A 181 12.10 3.03 -16.68
CA GLN A 181 11.19 2.47 -17.69
C GLN A 181 11.00 3.37 -18.91
N TYR A 182 11.13 4.70 -18.75
CA TYR A 182 11.05 5.63 -19.87
C TYR A 182 12.35 5.65 -20.68
N THR A 183 13.51 5.64 -20.03
CA THR A 183 14.82 5.61 -20.71
C THR A 183 14.99 4.34 -21.54
N SER A 184 14.52 3.19 -21.05
CA SER A 184 14.61 1.91 -21.78
C SER A 184 13.69 1.79 -23.00
N LYS A 185 12.75 2.74 -23.21
CA LYS A 185 11.85 2.75 -24.37
C LYS A 185 12.33 3.65 -25.51
N ILE A 186 13.37 4.44 -25.27
CA ILE A 186 13.93 5.41 -26.23
C ILE A 186 15.16 4.81 -26.96
N ASN A 187 15.72 3.72 -26.44
CA ASN A 187 16.80 2.93 -27.06
C ASN A 187 16.26 1.63 -27.65
#